data_AF-A0A7C0VJE6-F1
#
_entry.id   AF-A0A7C0VJE6-F1
#
_cell.length_a   1.000
_cell.length_b   1.000
_cell.length_c   1.000
_cell.angle_alpha   90.00
_cell.angle_beta   90.00
_cell.angle_gamma   90.00
#
_symmetry.space_group_name_H-M   'P 1'
#
loop_
_entity.id
_entity.type
_entity.pdbx_description
1 polymer ?
#
loop_
_entity_poly.entity_id
_entity_poly.type
_entity_poly.pdbx_seq_one_letter_code
_entity_poly.pdbx_strand_id
1 'polypeptide(L)' 'MTLTGHLEELRRRLIVCAVSVGLAFCVTYYFSKDLFRLLMVPLLAVMPPEQGLIFTGLPEAFFTYLKVALVAAIFAS' A
#
# COMPACT_ATOMS: atom_id res chain seq x y z
N MET A 1 -19.11 32.60 6.80
CA MET A 1 -18.55 31.34 7.35
C MET A 1 -17.11 31.62 7.75
N THR A 2 -16.74 31.43 9.01
CA THR A 2 -15.39 31.74 9.52
C THR A 2 -14.40 30.64 9.11
N LEU A 3 -13.14 31.00 8.88
CA LEU A 3 -12.06 30.07 8.50
C LEU A 3 -11.88 28.91 9.49
N THR A 4 -12.17 29.15 10.77
CA THR A 4 -12.13 28.15 11.83
C THR A 4 -13.13 27.01 11.61
N GLY A 5 -14.35 27.31 11.11
CA GLY A 5 -15.34 26.28 10.81
C GLY A 5 -14.95 25.37 9.65
N HIS A 6 -14.26 25.91 8.63
CA HIS A 6 -13.80 25.14 7.48
C HIS A 6 -12.65 24.16 7.83
N LEU A 7 -11.79 24.55 8.78
CA LEU A 7 -10.72 23.69 9.30
C LEU A 7 -11.27 22.54 10.16
N GLU A 8 -12.36 22.78 10.88
CA GLU A 8 -13.00 21.77 11.72
C GLU A 8 -13.65 20.66 10.89
N GLU A 9 -14.29 21.01 9.77
CA GLU A 9 -14.79 20.02 8.81
C GLU A 9 -13.67 19.22 8.16
N LEU A 10 -12.57 19.87 7.79
CA LEU A 10 -11.39 19.19 7.24
C LEU A 10 -10.82 18.17 8.23
N ARG A 11 -10.68 18.54 9.51
CA ARG A 11 -10.20 17.63 10.56
C ARG A 11 -11.09 16.40 10.69
N ARG A 12 -12.41 16.59 10.71
CA ARG A 12 -13.36 15.47 10.81
C ARG A 12 -13.24 14.52 9.62
N ARG A 13 -13.19 15.05 8.40
CA ARG A 13 -13.03 14.23 7.18
C ARG A 13 -11.69 13.52 7.14
N LEU A 14 -10.61 14.20 7.54
CA LEU A 14 -9.26 13.62 7.61
C LEU A 14 -9.21 12.40 8.54
N ILE A 15 -9.84 12.49 9.72
CA ILE A 15 -9.90 11.37 10.67
C ILE A 15 -10.67 10.19 10.05
N VAL A 16 -11.78 10.44 9.37
CA VAL A 16 -12.56 9.37 8.72
C VAL A 16 -11.75 8.69 7.61
N CYS A 17 -11.08 9.45 6.74
CA CYS A 17 -10.19 8.91 5.71
C CYS A 17 -9.01 8.14 6.31
N ALA A 18 -8.40 8.63 7.39
CA ALA A 18 -7.29 7.93 8.04
C ALA A 18 -7.74 6.58 8.63
N VAL A 19 -8.94 6.52 9.22
CA VAL A 19 -9.51 5.27 9.74
C VAL A 19 -9.89 4.31 8.62
N SER A 20 -10.46 4.79 7.51
CA SER A 20 -10.78 3.92 6.35
C SER A 20 -9.52 3.32 5.74
N VAL A 21 -8.47 4.13 5.54
CA VAL A 21 -7.15 3.64 5.06
C VAL A 21 -6.54 2.65 6.05
N GLY A 22 -6.63 2.89 7.35
CA GLY A 22 -6.12 1.96 8.37
C GLY A 22 -6.82 0.60 8.34
N LEU A 23 -8.14 0.58 8.18
CA LEU A 23 -8.91 -0.67 8.04
C LEU A 23 -8.58 -1.39 6.72
N ALA A 24 -8.53 -0.66 5.62
CA ALA A 24 -8.14 -1.22 4.32
C ALA A 24 -6.72 -1.79 4.36
N PHE A 25 -5.79 -1.12 5.05
CA PHE A 25 -4.41 -1.58 5.24
C PHE A 25 -4.32 -2.90 5.97
N CYS A 26 -5.10 -3.11 7.04
CA CYS A 26 -5.12 -4.39 7.72
C CYS A 26 -5.53 -5.54 6.78
N VAL A 27 -6.51 -5.30 5.89
CA VAL A 27 -6.97 -6.30 4.91
C VAL A 27 -5.92 -6.51 3.82
N THR A 28 -5.42 -5.45 3.19
CA THR A 28 -4.45 -5.55 2.08
C THR A 28 -3.08 -6.05 2.55
N TYR A 29 -2.70 -5.81 3.80
CA TYR A 29 -1.47 -6.36 4.39
C TYR A 29 -1.51 -7.88 4.49
N TYR A 30 -2.68 -8.46 4.82
CA TYR A 30 -2.87 -9.92 4.79
C TYR A 30 -2.64 -10.49 3.38
N PHE A 31 -3.11 -9.80 2.34
CA PHE A 31 -2.94 -10.17 0.93
C PHE A 31 -1.67 -9.61 0.26
N SER A 32 -0.73 -9.06 1.05
CA SER A 32 0.45 -8.37 0.51
C SER A 32 1.34 -9.26 -0.37
N LYS A 33 1.42 -10.57 -0.08
CA LYS A 33 2.16 -11.54 -0.88
C LYS A 33 1.56 -11.74 -2.27
N ASP A 34 0.24 -11.89 -2.35
CA ASP A 34 -0.47 -12.05 -3.61
C ASP A 34 -0.43 -10.77 -4.45
N LEU A 35 -0.61 -9.61 -3.82
CA LEU A 35 -0.47 -8.31 -4.47
C LEU A 35 0.95 -8.11 -5.03
N PHE A 36 1.98 -8.47 -4.25
CA PHE A 36 3.35 -8.38 -4.73
C PHE A 36 3.61 -9.35 -5.90
N ARG A 37 3.06 -10.57 -5.84
CA ARG A 37 3.14 -11.51 -6.96
C ARG A 37 2.47 -10.97 -8.21
N LEU A 38 1.29 -10.37 -8.10
CA LEU A 38 0.59 -9.71 -9.19
C LEU A 38 1.48 -8.63 -9.85
N LEU A 39 2.17 -7.84 -9.03
CA LEU A 39 3.11 -6.82 -9.49
C LEU A 39 4.34 -7.41 -10.18
N MET A 40 4.81 -8.58 -9.74
CA MET A 40 5.95 -9.27 -10.35
C MET A 40 5.61 -9.92 -11.69
N VAL A 41 4.36 -10.33 -11.95
CA VAL A 41 3.96 -10.99 -13.21
C VAL A 41 4.41 -10.23 -14.47
N PRO A 42 4.08 -8.93 -14.65
CA PRO A 42 4.52 -8.19 -15.84
C PRO A 42 6.03 -8.00 -15.87
N LEU A 43 6.68 -7.85 -14.71
CA LEU A 43 8.12 -7.68 -14.61
C LEU A 43 8.89 -8.94 -15.04
N LEU A 44 8.41 -10.11 -14.60
CA LEU A 44 8.96 -11.41 -14.98
C LEU A 44 8.74 -11.73 -16.46
N ALA A 45 7.66 -11.22 -17.06
CA ALA A 45 7.36 -11.43 -18.48
C ALA A 45 8.33 -10.72 -19.43
N VAL A 46 8.97 -9.62 -18.98
CA VAL A 46 9.98 -8.88 -19.76
C VAL A 46 11.42 -9.09 -19.28
N MET A 47 11.63 -9.82 -18.18
CA MET A 47 12.97 -10.13 -17.69
C MET A 47 13.65 -11.25 -18.49
N PRO A 48 14.98 -11.23 -18.61
CA PRO A 48 15.74 -12.37 -19.14
C PRO A 48 15.52 -13.60 -18.25
N PRO A 49 15.40 -14.82 -18.82
CA PRO A 49 15.08 -16.04 -18.08
C PRO A 49 16.10 -16.43 -17.00
N GLU A 50 17.31 -15.85 -17.03
CA GLU A 50 18.41 -16.17 -16.11
C GLU A 50 18.61 -15.12 -15.00
N GLN A 51 17.83 -14.03 -14.99
CA GLN A 51 17.89 -13.01 -13.95
C GLN A 51 16.70 -13.14 -12.99
N GLY A 52 16.95 -13.81 -11.86
CA GLY A 52 15.99 -13.90 -10.76
C GLY A 52 15.97 -12.63 -9.91
N LEU A 53 14.79 -12.28 -9.40
CA LEU A 53 14.63 -11.17 -8.45
C LEU A 53 15.12 -11.64 -7.09
N ILE A 54 16.33 -11.22 -6.70
CA ILE A 54 16.94 -11.52 -5.41
C ILE A 54 16.62 -10.41 -4.41
N PHE A 55 16.14 -10.79 -3.23
CA PHE A 55 16.05 -9.87 -2.11
C PHE A 55 17.45 -9.71 -1.52
N THR A 56 18.03 -8.52 -1.66
CA THR A 56 19.40 -8.22 -1.20
C THR A 56 19.51 -8.13 0.32
N GLY A 57 18.39 -7.89 1.02
CA GLY A 57 18.31 -7.94 2.48
C GLY A 57 17.03 -8.60 3.00
N LEU A 58 17.13 -9.29 4.14
CA LEU A 58 15.97 -9.76 4.92
C LEU A 58 14.93 -8.66 5.19
N PRO A 59 15.31 -7.43 5.62
CA PRO A 59 14.32 -6.39 5.88
C PRO A 59 13.71 -5.80 4.60
N GLU A 60 14.37 -5.90 3.44
CA GLU A 60 13.81 -5.38 2.18
C GLU A 60 12.53 -6.08 1.78
N ALA A 61 12.44 -7.40 1.96
CA ALA A 61 11.22 -8.14 1.70
C ALA A 61 10.06 -7.62 2.56
N PHE A 62 10.30 -7.38 3.85
CA PHE A 62 9.31 -6.81 4.76
C PHE A 62 8.86 -5.41 4.33
N PHE A 63 9.81 -4.50 4.05
CA PHE A 63 9.49 -3.15 3.59
C PHE A 63 8.77 -3.14 2.24
N THR A 64 9.04 -4.12 1.38
CA THR A 64 8.38 -4.26 0.08
C THR A 64 6.91 -4.63 0.26
N TYR A 65 6.62 -5.66 1.06
CA TYR A 65 5.22 -6.03 1.36
C TYR A 65 4.46 -4.90 2.07
N LEU A 66 5.12 -4.20 2.99
CA LEU A 66 4.52 -3.06 3.68
C LEU A 66 4.17 -1.91 2.72
N LYS A 67 5.07 -1.57 1.79
CA LYS A 67 4.82 -0.55 0.76
C LYS A 67 3.67 -0.96 -0.17
N VAL A 68 3.66 -2.21 -0.65
CA VAL A 68 2.62 -2.71 -1.55
C VAL A 68 1.26 -2.72 -0.86
N ALA A 69 1.19 -3.20 0.39
CA ALA A 69 -0.03 -3.21 1.18
C ALA A 69 -0.58 -1.79 1.40
N LEU A 70 0.30 -0.82 1.69
CA LEU A 70 -0.09 0.57 1.92
C LEU A 70 -0.64 1.23 0.65
N VAL A 71 0.01 1.02 -0.49
CA VAL A 71 -0.49 1.52 -1.76
C VAL A 71 -1.84 0.88 -2.10
N ALA A 72 -1.95 -0.45 -1.98
CA ALA A 72 -3.20 -1.16 -2.21
C ALA A 72 -4.33 -0.73 -1.26
N ALA A 73 -4.00 -0.43 0.00
CA ALA A 73 -4.96 0.06 1.00
C ALA A 73 -5.56 1.39 0.57
N ILE A 74 -4.72 2.32 0.10
CA ILE A 74 -5.16 3.63 -0.39
C ILE A 74 -6.07 3.49 -1.61
N PHE A 75 -5.77 2.53 -2.51
CA PHE A 75 -6.64 2.26 -3.66
C PHE A 75 -7.97 1.59 -3.27
N ALA A 76 -8.00 0.84 -2.17
CA ALA A 76 -9.19 0.12 -1.71
C ALA A 76 -10.08 0.94 -0.75
N SER A 77 -9.52 1.97 -0.10
CA SER A 77 -10.17 2.81 0.93
C SER A 77 -11.07 3.92 0.41
#